data_AF-A0A2P5EYJ3-F1
#
_entry.id   AF-A0A2P5EYJ3-F1
#
_cell.length_a   1.000
_cell.length_b   1.000
_cell.length_c   1.000
_cell.angle_alpha   90.00
_cell.angle_beta   90.00
_cell.angle_gamma   90.00
#
_symmetry.space_group_name_H-M   'P 1'
#
loop_
_entity.id
_entity.type
_entity.pdbx_description
1 polymer ?
#
loop_
_entity_poly.entity_id
_entity_poly.type
_entity_poly.pdbx_seq_one_letter_code
_entity_poly.pdbx_strand_id
1 'polypeptide(L)'
;MARFKRLLLTAGYAAAERAVALEIVDVEEANLLLAEAEAADSEAKQLQPVYNFKMEEFANLPKHFISMELVANLGKKQLAELAASLDISPA
;
A
#
# COMPACT_ATOMS: atom_id res chain seq x y z
N MET A 1 5.01 -3.98 21.10
CA MET A 1 3.92 -3.14 20.54
C MET A 1 4.31 -2.40 19.25
N ALA A 2 5.30 -1.49 19.28
CA ALA A 2 5.64 -0.66 18.11
C ALA A 2 6.07 -1.46 16.87
N ARG A 3 6.88 -2.51 17.05
CA ARG A 3 7.29 -3.43 15.96
C ARG A 3 6.08 -4.12 15.33
N PHE A 4 5.20 -4.71 16.13
CA PHE A 4 3.98 -5.38 15.65
C PHE A 4 3.07 -4.42 14.87
N LYS A 5 2.86 -3.18 15.37
CA LYS A 5 2.14 -2.13 14.63
C LYS A 5 2.76 -1.86 13.26
N ARG A 6 4.09 -1.73 13.22
CA ARG A 6 4.81 -1.48 11.97
C ARG A 6 4.60 -2.62 10.97
N LEU A 7 4.68 -3.87 11.41
CA LEU A 7 4.45 -5.03 10.54
C LEU A 7 3.05 -5.04 9.94
N LEU A 8 2.02 -4.75 10.75
CA LEU A 8 0.64 -4.64 10.25
C LEU A 8 0.50 -3.52 9.22
N LEU A 9 1.14 -2.38 9.44
CA LEU A 9 1.14 -1.27 8.49
C LEU A 9 1.89 -1.63 7.19
N THR A 10 3.04 -2.29 7.29
CA THR A 10 3.82 -2.75 6.13
C THR A 10 3.03 -3.74 5.29
N ALA A 11 2.41 -4.76 5.93
CA ALA A 11 1.59 -5.73 5.23
C ALA A 11 0.40 -5.06 4.50
N GLY A 12 -0.27 -4.11 5.16
CA GLY A 12 -1.38 -3.36 4.57
C GLY A 12 -0.96 -2.44 3.41
N TYR A 13 0.16 -1.74 3.55
CA TYR A 13 0.70 -0.87 2.51
C TYR A 13 1.14 -1.66 1.28
N ALA A 14 1.95 -2.71 1.46
CA ALA A 14 2.43 -3.55 0.38
C ALA A 14 1.28 -4.22 -0.37
N ALA A 15 0.22 -4.65 0.34
CA ALA A 15 -0.98 -5.19 -0.30
C ALA A 15 -1.73 -4.15 -1.15
N ALA A 16 -1.80 -2.89 -0.71
CA ALA A 16 -2.45 -1.81 -1.46
C ALA A 16 -1.65 -1.41 -2.71
N GLU A 17 -0.33 -1.28 -2.59
CA GLU A 17 0.54 -1.03 -3.74
C GLU A 17 0.47 -2.16 -4.76
N ARG A 18 0.46 -3.42 -4.28
CA ARG A 18 0.37 -4.59 -5.15
C ARG A 18 -0.90 -4.57 -6.00
N ALA A 19 -2.02 -4.14 -5.43
CA ALA A 19 -3.28 -4.06 -6.16
C ALA A 19 -3.15 -3.13 -7.37
N VAL A 20 -2.50 -1.98 -7.21
CA VAL A 20 -2.26 -1.02 -8.30
C VAL A 20 -1.23 -1.55 -9.29
N ALA A 21 -0.15 -2.17 -8.82
CA ALA A 21 0.85 -2.79 -9.70
C ALA A 21 0.20 -3.82 -10.65
N LEU A 22 -0.74 -4.63 -10.14
CA LEU A 22 -1.53 -5.55 -10.98
C LEU A 22 -2.43 -4.83 -11.98
N GLU A 23 -3.06 -3.71 -11.61
CA GLU A 23 -3.90 -2.91 -12.50
C GLU A 23 -3.09 -2.31 -13.66
N ILE A 24 -1.84 -1.91 -13.43
CA ILE A 24 -0.93 -1.37 -14.46
C ILE A 24 -0.07 -2.44 -15.14
N VAL A 25 -0.33 -3.73 -14.86
CA VAL A 25 0.38 -4.89 -15.44
C VAL A 25 1.88 -4.91 -15.12
N ASP A 26 2.29 -4.29 -14.01
CA ASP A 26 3.64 -4.43 -13.46
C ASP A 26 3.73 -5.69 -12.58
N VAL A 27 3.91 -6.82 -13.26
CA VAL A 27 3.91 -8.15 -12.62
C VAL A 27 5.14 -8.36 -11.73
N GLU A 28 6.27 -7.76 -12.07
CA GLU A 28 7.50 -7.86 -11.27
C GLU A 28 7.31 -7.15 -9.93
N GLU A 29 6.88 -5.89 -9.96
CA GLU A 29 6.59 -5.11 -8.75
C GLU A 29 5.49 -5.78 -7.91
N ALA A 30 4.42 -6.27 -8.54
CA ALA A 30 3.35 -6.97 -7.84
C ALA A 30 3.83 -8.23 -7.08
N ASN A 31 4.85 -8.93 -7.59
CA ASN A 31 5.43 -10.10 -6.93
C ASN A 31 6.37 -9.70 -5.78
N LEU A 32 7.15 -8.63 -5.93
CA LEU A 32 7.99 -8.09 -4.86
C LEU A 32 7.13 -7.63 -3.67
N LEU A 33 6.06 -6.89 -3.95
CA LEU A 33 5.12 -6.40 -2.93
C LEU A 33 4.34 -7.55 -2.27
N LEU A 34 4.07 -8.64 -3.00
CA LEU A 34 3.49 -9.84 -2.40
C LEU A 34 4.43 -10.44 -1.35
N ALA A 35 5.70 -10.63 -1.71
CA ALA A 35 6.71 -11.18 -0.82
C ALA A 35 6.91 -10.29 0.42
N GLU A 36 6.89 -8.96 0.26
CA GLU A 36 6.98 -8.02 1.39
C GLU A 36 5.76 -8.14 2.32
N ALA A 37 4.55 -8.17 1.76
CA ALA A 37 3.32 -8.30 2.55
C ALA A 37 3.30 -9.62 3.33
N GLU A 38 3.65 -10.73 2.68
CA GLU A 38 3.70 -12.06 3.30
C GLU A 38 4.77 -12.16 4.38
N ALA A 39 5.96 -11.59 4.16
CA ALA A 39 7.02 -11.56 5.16
C ALA A 39 6.61 -10.77 6.40
N ALA A 40 6.01 -9.59 6.23
CA ALA A 40 5.54 -8.76 7.33
C ALA A 40 4.41 -9.43 8.13
N ASP A 41 3.44 -10.04 7.43
CA ASP A 41 2.33 -10.76 8.05
C ASP A 41 2.80 -12.02 8.80
N SER A 42 3.73 -12.78 8.21
CA SER A 42 4.34 -13.95 8.85
C SER A 42 5.06 -13.57 10.14
N GLU A 43 5.87 -12.51 10.12
CA GLU A 43 6.55 -12.02 11.33
C GLU A 43 5.54 -11.53 12.38
N ALA A 44 4.48 -10.82 11.97
CA ALA A 44 3.43 -10.38 12.88
C ALA A 44 2.77 -11.58 13.57
N LYS A 45 2.37 -12.61 12.79
CA LYS A 45 1.77 -13.85 13.32
C LYS A 45 2.67 -14.57 14.31
N GLN A 46 3.99 -14.52 14.14
CA GLN A 46 4.94 -15.08 15.12
C GLN A 46 5.02 -14.26 16.40
N LEU A 47 5.00 -12.93 16.30
CA LEU A 47 5.06 -12.04 17.47
C LEU A 47 3.75 -12.02 18.27
N GLN A 48 2.60 -12.25 17.62
CA GLN A 48 1.30 -12.18 18.26
C GLN A 48 1.17 -13.07 19.51
N PRO A 49 1.43 -14.40 19.46
CA PRO A 49 1.31 -15.26 20.64
C PRO A 49 2.42 -15.01 21.67
N VAL A 50 3.63 -14.62 21.24
CA VAL A 50 4.77 -14.38 22.13
C VAL A 50 4.48 -13.25 23.12
N TYR A 51 3.81 -12.20 22.65
CA TYR A 51 3.47 -11.03 23.47
C TYR A 51 1.98 -10.96 23.84
N ASN A 52 1.20 -11.99 23.49
CA ASN A 52 -0.24 -12.06 23.68
C ASN A 52 -0.98 -10.81 23.15
N PHE A 53 -0.57 -10.33 21.97
CA PHE A 53 -1.17 -9.17 21.33
C PHE A 53 -2.59 -9.49 20.86
N LYS A 54 -3.55 -8.66 21.26
CA LYS A 54 -4.94 -8.76 20.84
C LYS A 54 -5.21 -7.75 19.74
N MET A 55 -5.88 -8.16 18.64
CA MET A 55 -6.14 -7.27 17.50
C MET A 55 -6.94 -6.02 17.90
N GLU A 56 -7.76 -6.12 18.94
CA GLU A 56 -8.53 -5.02 19.52
C GLU A 56 -7.62 -3.89 20.05
N GLU A 57 -6.41 -4.22 20.52
CA GLU A 57 -5.40 -3.23 20.98
C GLU A 57 -4.83 -2.38 19.84
N PHE A 58 -5.13 -2.75 18.60
CA PHE A 58 -4.66 -2.11 17.37
C PHE A 58 -5.82 -1.58 16.53
N ALA A 59 -7.02 -1.45 17.10
CA ALA A 59 -8.19 -0.92 16.39
C ALA A 59 -8.00 0.51 15.85
N ASN A 60 -7.00 1.23 16.35
CA ASN A 60 -6.62 2.56 15.89
C ASN A 60 -5.73 2.56 14.63
N LEU A 61 -5.27 1.39 14.17
CA LEU A 61 -4.56 1.29 12.90
C LEU A 61 -5.52 1.50 11.73
N PRO A 62 -5.07 2.16 10.65
CA PRO A 62 -5.82 2.23 9.41
C PRO A 62 -6.20 0.83 8.91
N LYS A 63 -7.48 0.64 8.58
CA LYS A 63 -7.99 -0.58 7.94
C LYS A 63 -7.99 -0.49 6.41
N HIS A 64 -7.90 0.73 5.91
CA HIS A 64 -7.90 1.04 4.49
C HIS A 64 -6.60 1.75 4.17
N PHE A 65 -5.92 1.25 3.15
CA PHE A 65 -4.67 1.78 2.64
C PHE A 65 -4.93 2.27 1.21
N ILE A 66 -4.29 3.37 0.86
CA ILE A 66 -4.33 3.93 -0.50
C ILE A 66 -2.90 3.86 -1.02
N SER A 67 -2.74 3.31 -2.21
CA SER A 67 -1.45 3.27 -2.92
C SER A 67 -0.99 4.68 -3.27
N MET A 68 0.29 4.95 -3.06
CA MET A 68 0.96 6.15 -3.48
C MET A 68 1.04 6.25 -5.00
N GLU A 69 1.17 5.13 -5.70
CA GLU A 69 1.11 5.10 -7.17
C GLU A 69 -0.27 5.55 -7.67
N LEU A 70 -1.36 5.11 -7.01
CA LEU A 70 -2.70 5.60 -7.32
C LEU A 70 -2.84 7.11 -7.06
N VAL A 71 -2.33 7.61 -5.92
CA VAL A 71 -2.34 9.05 -5.61
C VAL A 71 -1.58 9.84 -6.67
N ALA A 72 -0.41 9.37 -7.08
CA ALA A 72 0.40 10.00 -8.11
C ALA A 72 -0.31 10.01 -9.47
N ASN A 73 -0.94 8.91 -9.86
CA ASN A 73 -1.66 8.81 -11.13
C ASN A 73 -2.94 9.66 -11.17
N LEU A 74 -3.66 9.78 -10.05
CA LEU A 74 -4.78 10.71 -9.94
C LEU A 74 -4.32 12.16 -10.16
N GLY A 75 -3.20 12.55 -9.54
CA GLY A 75 -2.59 13.87 -9.73
C GLY A 75 -2.17 14.12 -11.18
N LYS A 76 -1.54 13.14 -11.83
CA LYS A 76 -1.17 13.22 -13.27
C LYS A 76 -2.41 13.40 -14.16
N LYS A 77 -3.51 12.68 -13.87
CA LYS A 77 -4.75 12.78 -14.64
C LYS A 77 -5.36 14.19 -14.53
N GLN A 78 -5.46 14.74 -13.31
CA GLN A 78 -5.95 16.10 -13.10
C GLN A 78 -5.08 17.14 -13.81
N LEU A 79 -3.76 16.95 -13.81
CA LEU A 79 -2.84 17.84 -14.51
C LEU A 79 -3.02 17.75 -16.04
N ALA A 80 -3.22 16.55 -16.58
CA ALA A 80 -3.50 16.36 -18.00
C ALA A 80 -4.84 17.00 -18.42
N GLU A 81 -5.89 16.85 -17.60
CA GLU A 81 -7.18 17.51 -17.81
C GLU A 81 -7.03 19.04 -17.81
N LEU A 82 -6.25 19.60 -16.88
CA LEU A 82 -5.96 21.03 -16.84
C LEU A 82 -5.20 21.50 -18.09
N ALA A 83 -4.14 20.81 -18.49
CA ALA A 83 -3.37 21.15 -19.69
C ALA A 83 -4.25 21.13 -20.96
N ALA A 84 -5.12 20.13 -21.09
CA ALA A 84 -6.08 20.02 -22.18
C ALA A 84 -7.08 21.19 -22.19
N SER A 85 -7.51 21.68 -21.03
CA SER A 85 -8.41 22.86 -20.94
C SER A 85 -7.74 24.19 -21.30
N LEU A 86 -6.41 24.24 -21.34
CA LEU A 86 -5.62 25.43 -21.63
C LEU A 86 -5.03 25.43 -23.06
N ASP A 87 -5.39 24.44 -23.90
CA ASP A 87 -4.80 24.18 -25.22
C ASP A 87 -3.26 24.05 -25.19
N ILE A 88 -2.71 23.66 -24.04
CA ILE A 88 -1.28 23.38 -23.90
C ILE A 88 -1.05 21.96 -24.41
N SER A 89 -0.81 21.83 -25.72
CA SER A 89 -0.38 20.55 -26.30
C SER A 89 1.02 20.21 -25.79
N PRO A 90 1.29 18.96 -25.34
CA PRO A 90 2.66 18.51 -25.22
C PRO A 90 3.31 18.58 -26.61
N ALA A 91 4.52 19.14 -26.66
CA ALA A 91 5.35 19.18 -27.86
C ALA A 91 5.95 17.80 -28.17
#